data_AF-A0A970FN93-F1
#
_entry.id   AF-A0A970FN93-F1
#
_cell.length_a   1.000
_cell.length_b   1.000
_cell.length_c   1.000
_cell.angle_alpha   90.00
_cell.angle_beta   90.00
_cell.angle_gamma   90.00
#
_symmetry.space_group_name_H-M   'P 1'
#
loop_
_entity.id
_entity.type
_entity.pdbx_description
1 polymer ?
#
loop_
_entity_poly.entity_id
_entity_poly.type
_entity_poly.pdbx_seq_one_letter_code
_entity_poly.pdbx_strand_id
1 'polypeptide(L)' 'LGSSNPTNMVRATMEGLTQLRTAEEVAKIRGKSVEEILG' A
#
# COMPACT_ATOMS: atom_id res chain seq x y z
N LEU A 1 15.68 11.27 1.46
CA LEU A 1 15.24 9.91 1.84
C LEU A 1 15.83 9.58 3.20
N GLY A 2 15.07 8.93 4.08
CA GLY A 2 15.24 8.94 5.54
C GLY A 2 16.50 8.30 6.14
N SER A 3 16.51 8.19 7.47
CA SER A 3 17.58 7.56 8.27
C SER A 3 17.46 6.03 8.24
N SER A 4 18.59 5.33 8.11
CA SER A 4 18.69 3.86 8.13
C SER A 4 18.68 3.26 9.54
N ASN A 5 18.31 4.03 10.58
CA ASN A 5 18.31 3.48 11.92
C ASN A 5 17.28 2.33 12.04
N PRO A 6 17.63 1.21 12.70
CA PRO A 6 16.79 0.01 12.71
C PRO A 6 15.36 0.25 13.23
N THR A 7 15.21 1.10 14.25
CA THR A 7 13.91 1.42 14.85
C THR A 7 12.99 2.11 13.84
N ASN A 8 13.49 3.08 13.10
CA ASN A 8 12.70 3.79 12.09
C ASN A 8 12.39 2.89 10.90
N MET A 9 13.31 1.99 10.52
CA MET A 9 13.07 1.02 9.46
C MET A 9 11.89 0.10 9.81
N VAL A 10 11.83 -0.42 11.04
CA VAL A 10 10.70 -1.24 11.51
C VAL A 10 9.40 -0.42 11.53
N ARG A 11 9.43 0.80 12.08
CA ARG A 11 8.24 1.66 12.14
C ARG A 11 7.71 2.01 10.76
N ALA A 12 8.59 2.40 9.83
CA ALA A 12 8.21 2.71 8.45
C ALA A 12 7.63 1.50 7.73
N THR A 13 8.17 0.30 7.99
CA THR A 13 7.62 -0.95 7.44
C THR A 13 6.20 -1.21 7.96
N MET A 14 6.01 -1.11 9.28
CA MET A 14 4.68 -1.30 9.90
C MET A 14 3.67 -0.28 9.37
N GLU A 15 4.08 0.99 9.29
CA GLU A 15 3.25 2.05 8.73
C GLU A 15 2.87 1.77 7.26
N GLY A 16 3.83 1.34 6.43
CA GLY A 16 3.55 0.94 5.05
C GLY A 16 2.55 -0.22 4.95
N LEU A 17 2.69 -1.24 5.81
CA LEU A 17 1.76 -2.37 5.86
C LEU A 17 0.34 -1.94 6.24
N THR A 18 0.19 -0.97 7.15
CA THR A 18 -1.14 -0.45 7.52
C THR A 18 -1.83 0.35 6.42
N GLN A 19 -1.07 0.84 5.44
CA GLN A 19 -1.58 1.66 4.34
C GLN A 19 -1.87 0.84 3.06
N LEU A 20 -1.63 -0.47 3.08
CA LEU A 20 -1.94 -1.34 1.96
C LEU A 20 -3.44 -1.33 1.69
N ARG A 21 -3.80 -1.27 0.41
CA ARG A 21 -5.18 -1.34 -0.08
C ARG A 21 -5.36 -2.59 -0.90
N THR A 22 -6.55 -3.18 -0.84
CA THR A 22 -6.87 -4.34 -1.68
C THR A 22 -7.14 -3.90 -3.12
N ALA A 23 -7.06 -4.86 -4.04
CA ALA A 23 -7.36 -4.59 -5.45
C ALA A 23 -8.80 -4.10 -5.64
N GLU A 24 -9.74 -4.63 -4.86
CA GLU A 24 -11.16 -4.25 -4.84
C GLU A 24 -11.36 -2.81 -4.37
N GLU A 25 -10.67 -2.39 -3.31
CA GLU A 25 -10.72 -1.01 -2.83
C GLU A 25 -10.20 -0.03 -3.88
N VAL A 26 -9.10 -0.39 -4.55
CA VAL A 26 -8.52 0.40 -5.63
C VAL A 26 -9.45 0.46 -6.85
N ALA A 27 -10.05 -0.66 -7.24
CA ALA A 27 -11.00 -0.76 -8.35
C ALA A 27 -12.23 0.13 -8.09
N LYS A 28 -12.79 0.07 -6.88
CA LYS A 28 -13.93 0.90 -6.46
C LYS A 28 -13.63 2.40 -6.53
N ILE A 29 -12.47 2.84 -6.04
CA ILE A 29 -12.07 4.26 -6.07
C ILE A 29 -11.88 4.75 -7.51
N ARG A 30 -11.40 3.86 -8.40
CA ARG A 30 -11.11 4.18 -9.80
C ARG A 30 -12.30 3.98 -10.74
N GLY A 31 -13.42 3.44 -10.27
CA GLY A 31 -14.59 3.14 -11.09
C GLY A 31 -14.35 2.08 -12.15
N LYS A 32 -13.47 1.10 -11.87
CA LYS A 32 -13.07 0.02 -12.78
C LYS A 32 -13.42 -1.34 -12.19
N SER A 33 -13.39 -2.39 -13.02
CA SER A 33 -13.41 -3.77 -12.54
C SER A 33 -12.06 -4.16 -11.91
N VAL A 34 -12.04 -5.21 -11.10
CA VAL A 34 -10.80 -5.72 -10.47
C VAL A 34 -9.87 -6.29 -11.54
N GLU A 35 -10.44 -6.95 -12.55
CA GLU A 35 -9.72 -7.50 -13.70
C GLU A 35 -9.01 -6.41 -14.51
N GLU A 36 -9.58 -5.21 -14.64
CA GLU A 36 -8.92 -4.06 -15.29
C GLU A 36 -7.79 -3.45 -14.44
N ILE A 37 -7.77 -3.72 -13.13
CA ILE A 37 -6.70 -3.27 -12.21
C ILE A 37 -5.55 -4.28 -12.16
N LEU A 38 -5.86 -5.57 -12.32
CA LEU A 38 -4.89 -6.68 -12.29
C LEU A 38 -4.40 -7.11 -13.68
N GLY A 39 -5.08 -6.65 -14.74
CA GLY A 39 -4.84 -6.99 -16.15
C GLY A 39 -3.70 -6.22 -16.82
#